data_AF-A0A818M041-F1
#
_entry.id   AF-A0A818M041-F1
#
_cell.length_a   1.000
_cell.length_b   1.000
_cell.length_c   1.000
_cell.angle_alpha   90.00
_cell.angle_beta   90.00
_cell.angle_gamma   90.00
#
_symmetry.space_group_name_H-M   'P 1'
#
loop_
_entity.id
_entity.type
_entity.pdbx_description
1 polymer ?
#
loop_
_entity_poly.entity_id
_entity_poly.type
_entity_poly.pdbx_seq_one_letter_code
_entity_poly.pdbx_strand_id
1 'polypeptide(L)'
;MLIDNNLLLFFFLVSFSIGYEVEGLENIPTQGPVLIIFYHGALPIDFYYLFAKIWLYRNRRVRVVADKFVFKIPGLASLLEALEIQPSTLAICKLMLEEGHILAIAPGGVREALFGDQNYHLIWKERKGFAKLAIDAKVPIIPMFTKNCREAVRAMTLGRRK
;
A
#
# COMPACT_ATOMS: atom_id res chain seq x y z
N MET A 1 -6.39 3.93 17.56
CA MET A 1 -5.70 2.78 18.16
C MET A 1 -4.42 2.59 17.37
N LEU A 2 -3.28 2.58 18.06
CA LEU A 2 -1.94 2.54 17.46
C LEU A 2 -1.79 1.24 16.67
N ILE A 3 -1.17 1.23 15.49
CA ILE A 3 -0.50 0.01 15.03
C ILE A 3 0.31 -0.49 16.22
N ASP A 4 0.15 -1.76 16.56
CA ASP A 4 1.00 -2.34 17.58
C ASP A 4 2.44 -2.19 17.08
N ASN A 5 3.26 -1.39 17.77
CA ASN A 5 4.65 -1.16 17.40
C ASN A 5 5.38 -2.51 17.24
N ASN A 6 4.90 -3.55 17.92
CA ASN A 6 5.34 -4.93 17.78
C ASN A 6 5.13 -5.49 16.37
N LEU A 7 4.02 -5.17 15.69
CA LEU A 7 3.73 -5.65 14.34
C LEU A 7 4.60 -4.97 13.29
N LEU A 8 4.84 -3.66 13.40
CA LEU A 8 5.79 -2.96 12.52
C LEU A 8 7.23 -3.44 12.78
N LEU A 9 7.59 -3.65 14.04
CA LEU A 9 8.88 -4.21 14.40
C LEU A 9 9.04 -5.63 13.83
N PHE A 10 7.98 -6.45 13.88
CA PHE A 10 7.95 -7.77 13.24
C PHE A 10 8.21 -7.67 11.73
N PHE A 11 7.48 -6.81 11.01
CA PHE A 11 7.72 -6.61 9.59
C PHE A 11 9.13 -6.10 9.30
N PHE A 12 9.65 -5.18 10.13
CA PHE A 12 11.02 -4.70 10.00
C PHE A 12 12.05 -5.82 10.15
N LEU A 13 11.94 -6.64 11.20
CA LEU A 13 12.85 -7.75 11.46
C LEU A 13 12.78 -8.82 10.36
N VAL A 14 11.57 -9.18 9.92
CA VAL A 14 11.39 -10.11 8.80
C VAL A 14 12.01 -9.54 7.52
N SER A 15 11.84 -8.24 7.26
CA SER A 15 12.41 -7.57 6.09
C SER A 15 13.94 -7.72 6.04
N PHE A 16 14.61 -7.69 7.20
CA PHE A 16 16.05 -7.92 7.28
C PHE A 16 16.41 -9.39 6.99
N SER A 17 15.71 -10.33 7.61
CA SER A 17 15.94 -11.77 7.44
C SER A 17 15.80 -12.26 6.00
N ILE A 18 14.92 -11.63 5.21
CA ILE A 18 14.69 -11.99 3.81
C ILE A 18 15.49 -11.10 2.82
N GLY A 19 16.31 -10.17 3.31
CA GLY A 19 17.09 -9.27 2.46
C GLY A 19 16.24 -8.26 1.67
N TYR A 20 15.15 -7.75 2.24
CA TYR A 20 14.33 -6.72 1.60
C TYR A 20 15.04 -5.36 1.62
N GLU A 21 15.45 -4.90 0.46
CA GLU A 21 16.15 -3.62 0.27
C GLU A 21 15.20 -2.53 -0.25
N VAL A 22 15.47 -1.28 0.14
CA VAL A 22 14.71 -0.11 -0.31
C VAL A 22 15.69 0.93 -0.80
N GLU A 23 15.59 1.24 -2.09
CA GLU A 23 16.26 2.39 -2.70
C GLU A 23 15.30 3.58 -2.75
N GLY A 24 15.79 4.80 -2.54
CA GLY A 24 14.97 6.01 -2.62
C GLY A 24 14.12 6.31 -1.39
N LEU A 25 14.44 5.75 -0.23
CA LEU A 25 13.72 6.04 1.03
C LEU A 25 13.85 7.53 1.42
N GLU A 26 14.92 8.20 0.99
CA GLU A 26 15.18 9.64 1.08
C GLU A 26 14.24 10.51 0.26
N ASN A 27 13.56 9.93 -0.73
CA ASN A 27 12.54 10.65 -1.50
C ASN A 27 11.24 10.84 -0.71
N ILE A 28 11.05 10.13 0.41
CA ILE A 28 9.89 10.30 1.28
C ILE A 28 10.06 11.62 2.06
N PRO A 29 9.16 12.61 1.88
CA PRO A 29 9.20 13.86 2.62
C PRO A 29 9.13 13.61 4.13
N THR A 30 9.91 14.39 4.89
CA THR A 30 9.90 14.33 6.36
C THR A 30 8.64 14.94 6.95
N GLN A 31 7.91 15.77 6.19
CA GLN A 31 6.68 16.44 6.59
C GLN A 31 5.75 16.63 5.40
N GLY A 32 4.48 16.93 5.70
CA GLY A 32 3.45 17.19 4.70
C GLY A 32 2.84 15.92 4.11
N PRO A 33 1.70 16.07 3.41
CA PRO A 33 1.01 14.96 2.79
C PRO A 33 1.69 14.51 1.49
N VAL A 34 1.60 13.21 1.22
CA VAL A 34 2.14 12.62 -0.01
C VAL A 34 1.34 11.36 -0.37
N LEU A 35 1.16 11.15 -1.67
CA LEU A 35 0.54 9.94 -2.19
C LEU A 35 1.61 8.95 -2.64
N ILE A 36 1.62 7.75 -2.05
CA ILE A 36 2.39 6.64 -2.59
C ILE A 36 1.50 5.82 -3.50
N ILE A 37 1.89 5.70 -4.77
CA ILE A 37 1.19 4.88 -5.75
C ILE A 37 2.02 3.64 -6.02
N PHE A 38 1.46 2.48 -5.70
CA PHE A 38 2.18 1.22 -5.76
C PHE A 38 1.41 0.13 -6.51
N TYR A 39 2.15 -0.88 -6.95
CA TYR A 39 1.60 -2.08 -7.56
C TYR A 39 1.00 -3.01 -6.50
N HIS A 40 -0.23 -3.49 -6.70
CA HIS A 40 -0.86 -4.42 -5.77
C HIS A 40 -0.39 -5.86 -6.02
N GLY A 41 0.54 -6.37 -5.19
CA GLY A 41 0.91 -7.80 -5.15
C GLY A 41 -0.25 -8.71 -4.73
N ALA A 42 -0.11 -10.03 -4.81
CA ALA A 42 -1.19 -10.96 -4.42
C ALA A 42 -1.58 -10.80 -2.94
N LEU A 43 -0.55 -10.69 -2.09
CA LEU A 43 -0.64 -10.11 -0.75
C LEU A 43 0.41 -8.98 -0.69
N PRO A 44 0.05 -7.75 -0.29
CA PRO A 44 0.95 -6.61 -0.30
C PRO A 44 1.91 -6.60 0.91
N ILE A 45 2.51 -7.75 1.23
CA ILE A 45 3.42 -7.90 2.39
C ILE A 45 4.67 -7.05 2.20
N ASP A 46 5.16 -6.96 0.97
CA ASP A 46 6.27 -6.09 0.60
C ASP A 46 6.02 -4.62 0.95
N PHE A 47 4.78 -4.16 0.78
CA PHE A 47 4.39 -2.81 1.16
C PHE A 47 4.49 -2.59 2.67
N TYR A 48 4.22 -3.61 3.50
CA TYR A 48 4.38 -3.53 4.94
C TYR A 48 5.85 -3.52 5.40
N TYR A 49 6.77 -4.13 4.65
CA TYR A 49 8.20 -3.96 4.88
C TYR A 49 8.64 -2.52 4.61
N LEU A 50 8.18 -1.92 3.51
CA LEU A 50 8.43 -0.50 3.23
C LEU A 50 7.80 0.39 4.31
N PHE A 51 6.56 0.12 4.71
CA PHE A 51 5.87 0.86 5.77
C PHE A 51 6.69 0.83 7.07
N ALA A 52 7.12 -0.35 7.53
CA ALA A 52 7.94 -0.46 8.73
C ALA A 52 9.24 0.36 8.65
N LYS A 53 9.91 0.38 7.48
CA LYS A 53 11.10 1.20 7.26
C LYS A 53 10.80 2.70 7.21
N ILE A 54 9.71 3.13 6.59
CA ILE A 54 9.27 4.54 6.61
C ILE A 54 9.00 4.98 8.05
N TRP A 55 8.31 4.15 8.83
CA TRP A 55 8.04 4.46 10.22
C TRP A 55 9.33 4.58 11.04
N LEU A 56 10.24 3.62 10.95
CA LEU A 56 11.48 3.62 11.75
C LEU A 56 12.49 4.69 11.32
N TYR A 57 12.70 4.90 10.02
CA TYR A 57 13.75 5.79 9.52
C TYR A 57 13.28 7.20 9.20
N ARG A 58 11.98 7.41 8.93
CA ARG A 58 11.41 8.73 8.63
C ARG A 58 10.48 9.24 9.72
N ASN A 59 10.13 8.41 10.72
CA ASN A 59 9.16 8.74 11.76
C ASN A 59 7.81 9.22 11.17
N ARG A 60 7.40 8.59 10.06
CA ARG A 60 6.18 8.93 9.32
C ARG A 60 5.23 7.75 9.33
N ARG A 61 3.93 8.01 9.54
CA ARG A 61 2.89 6.98 9.40
C ARG A 61 2.33 6.96 7.99
N VAL A 62 2.14 5.74 7.49
CA VAL A 62 1.52 5.46 6.20
C VAL A 62 0.09 4.98 6.46
N ARG A 63 -0.86 5.58 5.77
CA ARG A 63 -2.27 5.17 5.77
C ARG A 63 -2.53 4.40 4.49
N VAL A 64 -3.17 3.24 4.59
CA VAL A 64 -3.48 2.39 3.44
C VAL A 64 -4.99 2.34 3.29
N VAL A 65 -5.46 2.35 2.04
CA VAL A 65 -6.89 2.17 1.76
C VAL A 65 -7.15 0.91 0.96
N ALA A 66 -8.26 0.24 1.27
CA ALA A 66 -8.71 -0.96 0.57
C ALA A 66 -10.17 -0.84 0.12
N ASP A 67 -10.58 -1.70 -0.81
CA ASP A 67 -11.96 -1.74 -1.28
C ASP A 67 -12.92 -2.09 -0.12
N LYS A 68 -14.08 -1.45 -0.09
CA LYS A 68 -15.11 -1.65 0.94
C LYS A 68 -15.53 -3.11 1.10
N PHE A 69 -15.45 -3.94 0.05
CA PHE A 69 -15.84 -5.34 0.16
C PHE A 69 -14.89 -6.14 1.06
N VAL A 70 -13.61 -5.75 1.15
CA VAL A 70 -12.60 -6.46 1.96
C VAL A 70 -13.00 -6.46 3.45
N PHE A 71 -13.62 -5.36 3.91
CA PHE A 71 -14.15 -5.22 5.27
C PHE A 71 -15.38 -6.08 5.56
N LYS A 72 -16.00 -6.69 4.53
CA LYS A 72 -17.13 -7.61 4.68
C LYS A 72 -16.71 -9.07 4.78
N ILE A 73 -15.42 -9.37 4.61
CA ILE A 73 -14.89 -10.74 4.71
C ILE A 73 -14.79 -11.14 6.19
N PRO A 74 -15.48 -12.21 6.63
CA PRO A 74 -15.40 -12.67 8.02
C PRO A 74 -13.97 -13.02 8.42
N GLY A 75 -13.58 -12.63 9.64
CA GLY A 75 -12.25 -12.88 10.18
C GLY A 75 -11.16 -11.90 9.76
N LEU A 76 -11.42 -10.99 8.82
CA LEU A 76 -10.41 -10.05 8.32
C LEU A 76 -10.38 -8.71 9.08
N ALA A 77 -11.47 -8.34 9.76
CA ALA A 77 -11.63 -7.02 10.40
C ALA A 77 -10.47 -6.66 11.36
N SER A 78 -10.13 -7.56 12.28
CA SER A 78 -9.04 -7.33 13.24
C SER A 78 -7.67 -7.19 12.57
N LEU A 79 -7.44 -7.90 11.46
CA LEU A 79 -6.21 -7.77 10.70
C LEU A 79 -6.14 -6.43 9.98
N LEU A 80 -7.23 -5.98 9.34
CA LEU A 80 -7.28 -4.67 8.67
C LEU A 80 -7.06 -3.54 9.66
N GLU A 81 -7.65 -3.65 10.85
CA GLU A 81 -7.46 -2.68 11.93
C GLU A 81 -6.00 -2.65 12.41
N ALA A 82 -5.40 -3.81 12.68
CA ALA A 82 -3.99 -3.92 13.10
C ALA A 82 -3.00 -3.35 12.06
N LEU A 83 -3.37 -3.41 10.78
CA LEU A 83 -2.59 -2.90 9.67
C LEU A 83 -2.95 -1.46 9.26
N GLU A 84 -3.80 -0.77 10.03
CA GLU A 84 -4.29 0.60 9.76
C GLU A 84 -4.90 0.77 8.35
N ILE A 85 -5.54 -0.28 7.82
CA ILE A 85 -6.23 -0.23 6.53
C ILE A 85 -7.62 0.39 6.70
N GLN A 86 -7.91 1.43 5.93
CA GLN A 86 -9.21 2.09 5.93
C GLN A 86 -10.01 1.86 4.64
N PRO A 87 -11.34 2.02 4.66
CA PRO A 87 -12.14 1.96 3.44
C PRO A 87 -11.74 3.06 2.45
N SER A 88 -11.58 2.70 1.18
CA SER A 88 -11.27 3.62 0.08
C SER A 88 -12.47 4.50 -0.28
N THR A 89 -12.69 5.56 0.50
CA THR A 89 -13.65 6.63 0.18
C THR A 89 -12.93 7.94 -0.05
N LEU A 90 -13.47 8.77 -0.93
CA LEU A 90 -12.87 10.07 -1.23
C LEU A 90 -12.75 10.95 0.03
N ALA A 91 -13.77 10.91 0.90
CA ALA A 91 -13.77 11.66 2.16
C ALA A 91 -12.62 11.24 3.09
N ILE A 92 -12.43 9.93 3.29
CA ILE A 92 -11.32 9.39 4.07
C ILE A 92 -9.98 9.78 3.45
N CYS A 93 -9.82 9.59 2.14
CA CYS A 93 -8.57 9.92 1.47
C CYS A 93 -8.21 11.41 1.59
N LYS A 94 -9.20 12.31 1.46
CA LYS A 94 -9.00 13.75 1.65
C LYS A 94 -8.60 14.07 3.07
N LEU A 95 -9.32 13.55 4.06
CA LEU A 95 -9.02 13.74 5.47
C LEU A 95 -7.58 13.34 5.81
N MET A 96 -7.13 12.17 5.35
CA MET A 96 -5.75 11.71 5.62
C MET A 96 -4.70 12.65 5.02
N LEU A 97 -4.96 13.21 3.83
CA LEU A 97 -4.04 14.18 3.20
C LEU A 97 -4.10 15.55 3.90
N GLU A 98 -5.28 16.00 4.36
CA GLU A 98 -5.44 17.23 5.14
C GLU A 98 -4.72 17.14 6.49
N GLU A 99 -4.72 15.96 7.12
CA GLU A 99 -3.95 15.66 8.34
C GLU A 99 -2.43 15.54 8.09
N GLY A 100 -1.98 15.69 6.84
CA GLY A 100 -0.57 15.66 6.47
C GLY A 100 0.04 14.25 6.49
N HIS A 101 -0.77 13.19 6.39
CA HIS A 101 -0.29 11.80 6.38
C HIS A 101 0.26 11.37 5.01
N ILE A 102 1.06 10.30 5.01
CA ILE A 102 1.37 9.55 3.79
C ILE A 102 0.16 8.67 3.49
N LEU A 103 -0.43 8.78 2.30
CA LEU A 103 -1.54 7.94 1.86
C LEU A 103 -1.08 7.02 0.72
N ALA A 104 -1.19 5.71 0.93
CA ALA A 104 -0.81 4.70 -0.03
C ALA A 104 -2.03 4.12 -0.75
N ILE A 105 -1.99 4.10 -2.07
CA ILE A 105 -3.05 3.60 -2.92
C ILE A 105 -2.45 2.68 -3.97
N ALA A 106 -3.03 1.49 -4.11
CA ALA A 106 -2.76 0.62 -5.24
C ALA A 106 -3.92 0.72 -6.25
N PRO A 107 -3.78 1.46 -7.38
CA PRO A 107 -4.91 1.75 -8.26
C PRO A 107 -5.52 0.49 -8.90
N GLY A 108 -4.70 -0.54 -9.11
CA GLY A 108 -5.10 -1.84 -9.61
C GLY A 108 -5.99 -2.63 -8.63
N GLY A 109 -5.89 -2.34 -7.34
CA GLY A 109 -6.69 -2.92 -6.26
C GLY A 109 -6.75 -4.44 -6.33
N VAL A 110 -7.88 -5.01 -5.91
CA VAL A 110 -8.07 -6.48 -5.87
C VAL A 110 -7.98 -7.14 -7.24
N ARG A 111 -8.35 -6.43 -8.32
CA ARG A 111 -8.19 -6.99 -9.68
C ARG A 111 -6.70 -7.21 -10.01
N GLU A 112 -5.86 -6.22 -9.73
CA GLU A 112 -4.42 -6.38 -9.90
C GLU A 112 -3.89 -7.45 -8.94
N ALA A 113 -4.30 -7.46 -7.67
CA ALA A 113 -3.93 -8.49 -6.71
C ALA A 113 -4.18 -9.92 -7.24
N LEU A 114 -5.35 -10.18 -7.82
CA LEU A 114 -5.74 -11.50 -8.30
C LEU A 114 -5.13 -11.87 -9.65
N PHE A 115 -5.02 -10.91 -10.58
CA PHE A 115 -4.70 -11.22 -11.97
C PHE A 115 -3.31 -10.76 -12.43
N GLY A 116 -2.59 -9.96 -11.64
CA GLY A 116 -1.23 -9.52 -11.96
C GLY A 116 -0.20 -10.65 -11.87
N ASP A 117 0.82 -10.61 -12.72
CA ASP A 117 1.84 -11.64 -12.88
C ASP A 117 3.26 -11.12 -12.59
N GLN A 118 4.25 -12.00 -12.74
CA GLN A 118 5.67 -11.68 -12.53
C GLN A 118 6.26 -10.67 -13.53
N ASN A 119 5.49 -10.22 -14.53
CA ASN A 119 5.90 -9.15 -15.43
C ASN A 119 5.44 -7.77 -14.93
N TYR A 120 4.67 -7.73 -13.84
CA TYR A 120 4.25 -6.50 -13.16
C TYR A 120 3.47 -5.53 -14.05
N HIS A 121 2.73 -6.04 -15.04
CA HIS A 121 1.83 -5.20 -15.84
C HIS A 121 0.74 -4.59 -14.95
N LEU A 122 0.59 -3.27 -15.03
CA LEU A 122 -0.36 -2.51 -14.23
C LEU A 122 -1.80 -2.78 -14.73
N ILE A 123 -2.70 -3.15 -13.82
CA ILE A 123 -4.08 -3.55 -14.10
C ILE A 123 -5.08 -2.61 -13.40
N TRP A 124 -4.87 -1.30 -13.55
CA TRP A 124 -5.79 -0.29 -13.01
C TRP A 124 -6.84 0.22 -14.00
N LYS A 125 -6.71 -0.09 -15.31
CA LYS A 125 -7.65 0.31 -16.37
C LYS A 125 -7.96 1.82 -16.35
N GLU A 126 -9.23 2.20 -16.29
CA GLU A 126 -9.69 3.60 -16.23
C GLU A 126 -9.72 4.21 -14.81
N ARG A 127 -9.17 3.52 -13.80
CA ARG A 127 -9.18 4.03 -12.42
C ARG A 127 -8.16 5.15 -12.23
N LYS A 128 -8.60 6.38 -12.48
CA LYS A 128 -7.79 7.61 -12.37
C LYS A 128 -8.08 8.43 -11.10
N GLY A 129 -8.81 7.85 -10.14
CA GLY A 129 -9.24 8.53 -8.91
C GLY A 129 -8.08 9.05 -8.06
N PHE A 130 -6.97 8.29 -7.98
CA PHE A 130 -5.77 8.71 -7.25
C PHE A 130 -5.12 9.96 -7.87
N ALA A 131 -5.13 10.08 -9.21
CA ALA A 131 -4.57 11.23 -9.91
C ALA A 131 -5.43 12.48 -9.69
N LYS A 132 -6.75 12.33 -9.75
CA LYS A 132 -7.68 13.42 -9.40
C LYS A 132 -7.49 13.87 -7.95
N LEU A 133 -7.37 12.93 -7.02
CA LEU A 133 -7.10 13.22 -5.62
C LEU A 133 -5.78 14.00 -5.44
N ALA A 134 -4.72 13.60 -6.15
CA ALA A 134 -3.44 14.29 -6.08
C ALA A 134 -3.52 15.74 -6.55
N ILE A 135 -4.22 15.98 -7.67
CA ILE A 135 -4.44 17.32 -8.25
C ILE A 135 -5.28 18.17 -7.29
N ASP A 136 -6.41 17.65 -6.82
CA ASP A 136 -7.34 18.37 -5.95
C ASP A 136 -6.66 18.74 -4.61
N ALA A 137 -5.89 17.82 -4.04
CA ALA A 137 -5.19 18.03 -2.76
C ALA A 137 -3.83 18.75 -2.92
N LYS A 138 -3.36 18.96 -4.16
CA LYS A 138 -2.04 19.53 -4.48
C LYS A 138 -0.88 18.81 -3.79
N VAL A 139 -0.93 17.49 -3.76
CA VAL A 139 0.09 16.65 -3.09
C VAL A 139 0.97 15.93 -4.10
N PRO A 140 2.26 15.72 -3.80
CA PRO A 140 3.14 14.96 -4.66
C PRO A 140 2.73 13.49 -4.72
N ILE A 141 3.04 12.86 -5.86
CA ILE A 141 2.95 11.40 -6.03
C ILE A 141 4.37 10.83 -6.01
N ILE A 142 4.57 9.82 -5.17
CA ILE A 142 5.77 8.98 -5.17
C ILE A 142 5.39 7.61 -5.74
N PRO A 143 5.85 7.27 -6.95
CA PRO A 143 5.68 5.92 -7.47
C PRO A 143 6.56 4.96 -6.68
N MET A 144 6.00 3.80 -6.33
CA MET A 144 6.70 2.72 -5.64
C MET A 144 6.57 1.44 -6.46
N PHE A 145 7.69 0.74 -6.60
CA PHE A 145 7.78 -0.51 -7.32
C PHE A 145 8.57 -1.53 -6.51
N THR A 146 8.05 -2.75 -6.44
CA THR A 146 8.73 -3.89 -5.80
C THR A 146 8.91 -5.00 -6.82
N LYS A 147 10.10 -5.60 -6.84
CA LYS A 147 10.36 -6.87 -7.54
C LYS A 147 10.15 -8.04 -6.57
N ASN A 148 9.90 -9.23 -7.12
CA ASN A 148 9.74 -10.50 -6.41
C ASN A 148 8.44 -10.69 -5.59
N CYS A 149 7.56 -9.68 -5.48
CA CYS A 149 6.33 -9.82 -4.68
C CYS A 149 5.32 -10.82 -5.28
N ARG A 150 5.46 -11.16 -6.57
CA ARG A 150 4.64 -12.17 -7.27
C ARG A 150 5.19 -13.58 -7.18
N GLU A 151 6.48 -13.70 -6.93
CA GLU A 151 7.20 -14.94 -6.74
C GLU A 151 7.02 -15.43 -5.29
N ALA A 152 7.05 -14.50 -4.33
CA ALA A 152 6.81 -14.77 -2.92
C ALA A 152 5.37 -15.25 -2.64
N VAL A 153 4.37 -14.64 -3.30
CA VAL A 153 2.97 -15.04 -3.19
C VAL A 153 2.34 -15.09 -4.58
N ARG A 154 2.11 -16.32 -5.07
CA ARG A 154 1.50 -16.55 -6.39
C ARG A 154 -0.02 -16.52 -6.27
N ALA A 155 -0.65 -15.67 -7.07
CA ALA A 155 -2.10 -15.70 -7.25
C ALA A 155 -2.49 -16.87 -8.18
N MET A 156 -3.71 -17.41 -8.01
CA MET A 156 -4.24 -18.45 -8.88
C MET A 156 -4.32 -17.96 -10.33
N THR A 157 -3.90 -18.79 -11.28
CA THR A 157 -3.88 -18.45 -12.71
C THR A 157 -5.19 -18.72 -13.44
N LEU A 158 -6.17 -19.35 -12.76
CA LEU A 158 -7.45 -19.72 -13.33
C LEU A 158 -8.30 -18.49 -13.68
N GLY A 159 -8.79 -18.39 -14.92
CA GLY A 159 -9.67 -17.30 -15.36
C GLY A 159 -8.97 -16.01 -15.83
N ARG A 160 -7.63 -16.01 -15.93
CA ARG A 160 -6.91 -14.94 -16.66
C ARG A 160 -7.33 -14.94 -18.13
N ARG A 161 -8.00 -13.88 -18.59
CA ARG A 161 -8.12 -13.60 -20.03
C ARG A 161 -6.84 -12.88 -20.47
N LYS A 162 -6.18 -13.42 -21.49
CA LYS A 162 -5.04 -12.80 -22.17
C LYS A 162 -5.46 -11.49 -22.82
#